data_AF-A0A7S2FTK6-F1
#
_entry.id   AF-A0A7S2FTK6-F1
#
_cell.length_a   1.000
_cell.length_b   1.000
_cell.length_c   1.000
_cell.angle_alpha   90.00
_cell.angle_beta   90.00
_cell.angle_gamma   90.00
#
_symmetry.space_group_name_H-M   'P 1'
#
loop_
_entity.id
_entity.type
_entity.pdbx_description
1 polymer ?
#
loop_
_entity_poly.entity_id
_entity_poly.type
_entity_poly.pdbx_seq_one_letter_code
_entity_poly.pdbx_strand_id
1 'polypeptide(L)'
;FVQLLRSAMAETAEMVADGGMFEKFVLVSDSTLPVKPFPTTYGALTSTTTSDFCLSSVDQWAKGSVDGVPMLLAKHHQWVGLTRGDASLLVQDWVPLHEKNNYSVPLREGRFAGQNRTVPRTTFTGGSYYTATDEEVTYAFTHGPVEIRYEGDLEEANKRFQNRRCTTYVGFPNDVGLYDQYSLMQVDAEPWRNFETYPITKAIVDDERNQVDVAAGNWHSFTLEALSAETMAVLRKSPFLFARKFSTDAVLPNFTSVMLGA
;
A
#
# COMPACT_ATOMS: atom_id res chain seq x y z
N PHE A 1 5.98 -3.66 13.28
CA PHE A 1 6.43 -2.38 12.68
C PHE A 1 6.12 -1.16 13.56
N VAL A 2 5.02 -1.10 14.32
CA VAL A 2 4.67 0.08 15.15
C VAL A 2 5.75 0.48 16.16
N GLN A 3 6.48 -0.49 16.75
CA GLN A 3 7.61 -0.17 17.63
C GLN A 3 8.77 0.51 16.88
N LEU A 4 9.05 0.11 15.63
CA LEU A 4 10.04 0.79 14.79
C LEU A 4 9.59 2.20 14.46
N LEU A 5 8.30 2.38 14.14
CA LEU A 5 7.72 3.70 13.88
C LEU A 5 7.84 4.62 15.10
N ARG A 6 7.50 4.10 16.30
CA ARG A 6 7.66 4.82 17.57
C ARG A 6 9.10 5.25 17.80
N SER A 7 10.07 4.36 17.56
CA SER A 7 11.49 4.67 17.70
C SER A 7 11.93 5.76 16.71
N ALA A 8 11.57 5.62 15.43
CA ALA A 8 11.92 6.59 14.40
C ALA A 8 11.34 7.98 14.70
N MET A 9 10.09 8.04 15.19
CA MET A 9 9.47 9.30 15.59
C MET A 9 10.15 9.95 16.80
N ALA A 10 10.66 9.16 17.75
CA ALA A 10 11.38 9.68 18.91
C ALA A 10 12.75 10.25 18.49
N GLU A 11 13.45 9.57 17.60
CA GLU A 11 14.77 9.97 17.11
C GLU A 11 14.76 11.32 16.39
N THR A 12 13.68 11.65 15.69
CA THR A 12 13.57 12.90 14.93
C THR A 12 12.71 13.97 15.61
N ALA A 13 12.27 13.76 16.85
CA ALA A 13 11.33 14.65 17.53
C ALA A 13 11.85 16.09 17.68
N GLU A 14 13.12 16.27 18.04
CA GLU A 14 13.73 17.59 18.23
C GLU A 14 13.82 18.35 16.90
N MET A 15 14.17 17.67 15.81
CA MET A 15 14.29 18.27 14.50
C MET A 15 12.97 18.83 13.95
N VAL A 16 11.85 18.20 14.31
CA VAL A 16 10.51 18.69 13.95
C VAL A 16 10.08 19.85 14.84
N ALA A 17 10.45 19.85 16.12
CA ALA A 17 10.08 20.88 17.08
C ALA A 17 10.60 22.28 16.69
N ASP A 18 11.75 22.32 16.00
CA ASP A 18 12.34 23.56 15.47
C ASP A 18 11.61 24.10 14.21
N GLY A 19 10.49 23.49 13.82
CA GLY A 19 9.63 23.93 12.72
C GLY A 19 10.23 23.74 11.33
N GLY A 20 11.37 23.05 11.23
CA GLY A 20 12.20 23.01 10.02
C GLY A 20 11.99 21.81 9.10
N MET A 21 11.29 20.75 9.53
CA MET A 21 11.24 19.50 8.75
C MET A 21 9.85 18.90 8.57
N PHE A 22 9.55 18.56 7.31
CA PHE A 22 8.43 17.71 6.95
C PHE A 22 8.87 16.25 6.92
N GLU A 23 8.19 15.41 7.68
CA GLU A 23 8.54 14.00 7.77
C GLU A 23 7.48 13.08 7.18
N LYS A 24 7.97 12.07 6.47
CA LYS A 24 7.21 10.94 5.96
C LYS A 24 7.86 9.66 6.48
N PHE A 25 7.03 8.78 7.02
CA PHE A 25 7.42 7.47 7.50
C PHE A 25 7.00 6.42 6.48
N VAL A 26 7.98 5.69 5.97
CA VAL A 26 7.77 4.65 4.98
C VAL A 26 8.23 3.32 5.58
N LEU A 27 7.38 2.30 5.46
CA LEU A 27 7.69 0.95 5.92
C LEU A 27 8.30 0.16 4.77
N VAL A 28 9.57 -0.21 4.92
CA VAL A 28 10.31 -1.04 3.96
C VAL A 28 10.58 -2.42 4.55
N SER A 29 10.58 -3.44 3.70
CA SER A 29 11.03 -4.81 4.01
C SER A 29 12.35 -5.12 3.32
N ASP A 30 13.00 -6.20 3.71
CA ASP A 30 14.14 -6.82 3.02
C ASP A 30 13.91 -7.03 1.51
N SER A 31 12.67 -7.32 1.12
CA SER A 31 12.20 -7.50 -0.26
C SER A 31 11.86 -6.18 -0.98
N THR A 32 12.26 -5.03 -0.45
CA THR A 32 11.96 -3.70 -1.02
C THR A 32 13.22 -2.99 -1.49
N LEU A 33 13.24 -2.55 -2.75
CA LEU A 33 14.33 -1.76 -3.32
C LEU A 33 13.86 -0.37 -3.76
N PRO A 34 14.67 0.68 -3.52
CA PRO A 34 14.42 1.97 -4.13
C PRO A 34 14.70 1.89 -5.64
N VAL A 35 13.83 2.49 -6.44
CA VAL A 35 13.97 2.51 -7.91
C VAL A 35 14.24 3.92 -8.43
N LYS A 36 14.46 4.84 -7.49
CA LYS A 36 14.83 6.24 -7.69
C LYS A 36 15.97 6.61 -6.72
N PRO A 37 16.84 7.55 -7.12
CA PRO A 37 17.81 8.14 -6.19
C PRO A 37 17.13 8.83 -5.01
N PHE A 38 17.81 8.87 -3.86
CA PHE A 38 17.28 9.45 -2.63
C PHE A 38 16.69 10.87 -2.79
N PRO A 39 17.34 11.84 -3.47
CA PRO A 39 16.77 13.18 -3.61
C PRO A 39 15.41 13.19 -4.32
N THR A 40 15.23 12.33 -5.33
CA THR A 40 13.96 12.17 -6.05
C THR A 40 12.90 11.55 -5.15
N THR A 41 13.25 10.49 -4.43
CA THR A 41 12.34 9.82 -3.49
C THR A 41 11.90 10.76 -2.38
N TYR A 42 12.85 11.46 -1.76
CA TYR A 42 12.58 12.43 -0.71
C TYR A 42 11.65 13.54 -1.22
N GLY A 43 12.03 14.21 -2.31
CA GLY A 43 11.23 15.30 -2.87
C GLY A 43 9.82 14.88 -3.27
N ALA A 44 9.64 13.65 -3.76
CA ALA A 44 8.32 13.11 -4.11
C ALA A 44 7.47 12.79 -2.86
N LEU A 45 8.05 12.16 -1.85
CA LEU A 45 7.36 11.83 -0.59
C LEU A 45 6.97 13.10 0.18
N THR A 46 7.86 14.09 0.24
CA THR A 46 7.63 15.35 0.97
C THR A 46 6.89 16.39 0.14
N SER A 47 6.47 16.06 -1.08
CA SER A 47 5.71 16.97 -1.94
C SER A 47 4.26 17.18 -1.49
N THR A 48 3.80 16.41 -0.49
CA THR A 48 2.43 16.46 0.04
C THR A 48 2.46 16.42 1.55
N THR A 49 1.47 17.07 2.17
CA THR A 49 1.24 17.05 3.62
C THR A 49 0.31 15.92 4.06
N THR A 50 -0.14 15.07 3.13
CA THR A 50 -1.08 13.97 3.37
C THR A 50 -0.38 12.62 3.35
N SER A 51 -0.89 11.62 4.05
CA SER A 51 -0.37 10.26 3.92
C SER A 51 -0.69 9.64 2.56
N ASP A 52 0.18 8.75 2.11
CA ASP A 52 0.11 8.05 0.84
C ASP A 52 -0.33 6.60 1.08
N PHE A 53 -1.46 6.22 0.51
CA PHE A 53 -2.01 4.86 0.58
C PHE A 53 -2.29 4.35 -0.83
N CYS A 54 -1.81 3.14 -1.12
CA CYS A 54 -2.22 2.37 -2.28
C CYS A 54 -3.53 1.66 -1.95
N LEU A 55 -4.68 2.32 -2.10
CA LEU A 55 -5.97 1.70 -1.82
C LEU A 55 -6.35 0.67 -2.89
N SER A 56 -6.99 -0.42 -2.47
CA SER A 56 -7.66 -1.30 -3.42
C SER A 56 -8.94 -0.65 -3.96
N SER A 57 -9.53 -1.26 -4.99
CA SER A 57 -10.86 -0.86 -5.45
C SER A 57 -11.91 -1.01 -4.35
N VAL A 58 -12.93 -0.15 -4.39
CA VAL A 58 -13.92 0.00 -3.30
C VAL A 58 -14.77 -1.26 -3.10
N ASP A 59 -14.95 -2.08 -4.14
CA ASP A 59 -15.61 -3.38 -4.05
C ASP A 59 -14.86 -4.39 -3.15
N GLN A 60 -13.56 -4.18 -2.91
CA GLN A 60 -12.74 -5.00 -2.02
C GLN A 60 -12.74 -4.51 -0.57
N TRP A 61 -13.47 -3.44 -0.25
CA TRP A 61 -13.52 -2.86 1.08
C TRP A 61 -14.59 -3.54 1.93
N ALA A 62 -14.34 -3.63 3.23
CA ALA A 62 -15.33 -4.18 4.15
C ALA A 62 -16.45 -3.16 4.38
N LYS A 63 -17.70 -3.63 4.49
CA LYS A 63 -18.90 -2.81 4.63
C LYS A 63 -19.50 -3.01 6.00
N GLY A 64 -20.01 -1.95 6.62
CA GLY A 64 -20.62 -2.04 7.94
C GLY A 64 -21.67 -0.96 8.15
N SER A 65 -22.34 -1.02 9.30
CA SER A 65 -23.23 0.05 9.74
C SER A 65 -22.96 0.38 11.21
N VAL A 66 -22.91 1.68 11.51
CA VAL A 66 -22.78 2.19 12.88
C VAL A 66 -23.93 3.16 13.12
N ASP A 67 -24.79 2.86 14.09
CA ASP A 67 -26.01 3.62 14.40
C ASP A 67 -26.91 3.86 13.17
N GLY A 68 -27.02 2.85 12.30
CA GLY A 68 -27.79 2.94 11.06
C GLY A 68 -27.10 3.73 9.93
N VAL A 69 -25.87 4.20 10.14
CA VAL A 69 -25.08 4.91 9.12
C VAL A 69 -24.20 3.91 8.37
N PRO A 70 -24.36 3.76 7.04
CA PRO A 70 -23.54 2.84 6.27
C PRO A 70 -22.10 3.37 6.15
N MET A 71 -21.14 2.46 6.26
CA MET A 71 -19.72 2.77 6.30
C MET A 71 -18.89 1.76 5.51
N LEU A 72 -17.76 2.22 5.01
CA LEU A 72 -16.75 1.39 4.35
C LEU A 72 -15.42 1.45 5.10
N LEU A 73 -14.84 0.30 5.38
CA LEU A 73 -13.49 0.20 5.92
C LEU A 73 -12.52 -0.07 4.77
N ALA A 74 -11.67 0.91 4.48
CA ALA A 74 -10.80 0.85 3.32
C ALA A 74 -9.75 -0.25 3.45
N LYS A 75 -9.59 -1.00 2.36
CA LYS A 75 -8.48 -1.92 2.14
C LYS A 75 -7.40 -1.21 1.34
N HIS A 76 -6.15 -1.42 1.73
CA HIS A 76 -4.96 -0.89 1.11
C HIS A 76 -3.91 -1.98 0.95
N HIS A 77 -3.02 -1.83 -0.02
CA HIS A 77 -1.85 -2.69 -0.14
C HIS A 77 -0.90 -2.45 1.02
N GLN A 78 -0.03 -3.42 1.32
CA GLN A 78 0.96 -3.40 2.41
C GLN A 78 2.02 -2.28 2.30
N TRP A 79 1.81 -1.26 1.48
CA TRP A 79 2.64 -0.06 1.37
C TRP A 79 1.88 1.18 1.86
N VAL A 80 2.49 1.91 2.78
CA VAL A 80 1.97 3.14 3.35
C VAL A 80 3.10 4.15 3.52
N GLY A 81 2.84 5.40 3.16
CA GLY A 81 3.66 6.56 3.52
C GLY A 81 2.89 7.40 4.51
N LEU A 82 3.30 7.44 5.77
CA LEU A 82 2.58 8.15 6.83
C LEU A 82 3.20 9.52 7.07
N THR A 83 2.37 10.54 7.24
CA THR A 83 2.80 11.80 7.84
C THR A 83 3.13 11.58 9.32
N ARG A 84 3.86 12.50 9.96
CA ARG A 84 4.04 12.44 11.42
C ARG A 84 2.71 12.40 12.17
N GLY A 85 1.70 13.17 11.75
CA GLY A 85 0.39 13.19 12.39
C GLY A 85 -0.30 11.82 12.37
N ASP A 86 -0.35 11.20 11.20
CA ASP A 86 -0.96 9.86 11.06
C ASP A 86 -0.12 8.78 11.74
N ALA A 87 1.22 8.89 11.68
CA ALA A 87 2.11 8.00 12.42
C ALA A 87 1.88 8.08 13.94
N SER A 88 1.68 9.29 14.48
CA SER A 88 1.33 9.49 15.90
C SER A 88 0.01 8.80 16.25
N LEU A 89 -1.04 8.99 15.44
CA LEU A 89 -2.34 8.34 15.67
C LEU A 89 -2.19 6.82 15.68
N LEU A 90 -1.44 6.27 14.72
CA LEU A 90 -1.18 4.85 14.66
C LEU A 90 -0.42 4.36 15.90
N VAL A 91 0.66 5.03 16.30
CA VAL A 91 1.48 4.62 17.46
C VAL A 91 0.72 4.72 18.78
N GLN A 92 -0.13 5.73 18.92
CA GLN A 92 -0.92 5.99 20.12
C GLN A 92 -2.00 4.93 20.31
N ASP A 93 -2.74 4.63 19.25
CA ASP A 93 -3.95 3.81 19.37
C ASP A 93 -3.68 2.34 19.04
N TRP A 94 -2.50 2.01 18.50
CA TRP A 94 -2.15 0.62 18.19
C TRP A 94 -2.23 -0.31 19.40
N VAL A 95 -3.02 -1.36 19.24
CA VAL A 95 -3.07 -2.50 20.15
C VAL A 95 -2.42 -3.70 19.46
N PRO A 96 -1.49 -4.43 20.11
CA PRO A 96 -0.96 -5.67 19.58
C PRO A 96 -2.08 -6.66 19.23
N LEU A 97 -2.07 -7.15 17.99
CA LEU A 97 -3.10 -8.06 17.50
C LEU A 97 -2.64 -9.49 17.74
N HIS A 98 -3.30 -10.17 18.67
CA HIS A 98 -3.05 -11.58 18.97
C HIS A 98 -3.90 -12.52 18.10
N GLU A 99 -5.02 -12.01 17.57
CA GLU A 99 -5.95 -12.75 16.73
C GLU A 99 -6.36 -11.92 15.51
N LYS A 100 -6.53 -12.60 14.36
CA LYS A 100 -7.02 -11.97 13.14
C LYS A 100 -8.40 -11.35 13.41
N ASN A 101 -8.61 -10.11 12.95
CA ASN A 101 -9.87 -9.37 13.07
C ASN A 101 -10.32 -9.01 14.50
N ASN A 102 -9.49 -9.23 15.53
CA ASN A 102 -9.81 -8.87 16.90
C ASN A 102 -9.18 -7.51 17.26
N TYR A 103 -9.75 -6.43 16.72
CA TYR A 103 -9.34 -5.06 17.04
C TYR A 103 -10.50 -4.08 16.99
N SER A 104 -10.34 -2.96 17.68
CA SER A 104 -11.27 -1.85 17.66
C SER A 104 -10.91 -0.86 16.55
N VAL A 105 -11.89 -0.50 15.73
CA VAL A 105 -11.80 0.48 14.66
C VAL A 105 -12.24 1.85 15.20
N PRO A 106 -11.36 2.86 15.26
CA PRO A 106 -11.73 4.19 15.69
C PRO A 106 -12.60 4.90 14.64
N LEU A 107 -13.65 5.57 15.08
CA LEU A 107 -14.53 6.37 14.24
C LEU A 107 -14.03 7.82 14.22
N ARG A 108 -13.24 8.18 13.21
CA ARG A 108 -12.54 9.49 13.17
C ARG A 108 -13.16 10.51 12.24
N GLU A 109 -14.05 10.08 11.34
CA GLU A 109 -14.58 10.92 10.28
C GLU A 109 -16.10 11.09 10.36
N GLY A 110 -16.62 11.98 9.51
CA GLY A 110 -18.04 12.22 9.37
C GLY A 110 -18.67 12.70 10.67
N ARG A 111 -19.87 12.21 10.97
CA ARG A 111 -20.59 12.60 12.19
C ARG A 111 -19.97 12.12 13.49
N PHE A 112 -19.00 11.20 13.43
CA PHE A 112 -18.35 10.62 14.61
C PHE A 112 -17.02 11.30 14.95
N ALA A 113 -16.56 12.23 14.10
CA ALA A 113 -15.32 12.97 14.32
C ALA A 113 -15.30 13.63 15.71
N GLY A 114 -14.20 13.40 16.46
CA GLY A 114 -14.00 13.96 17.80
C GLY A 114 -14.70 13.24 18.96
N GLN A 115 -15.48 12.19 18.72
CA GLN A 115 -16.26 11.51 19.78
C GLN A 115 -15.49 10.48 20.61
N ASN A 116 -14.19 10.27 20.35
CA ASN A 116 -13.37 9.22 20.95
C ASN A 116 -14.10 7.85 21.02
N ARG A 117 -14.67 7.45 19.88
CA ARG A 117 -15.50 6.25 19.78
C ARG A 117 -14.83 5.21 18.90
N THR A 118 -14.97 3.95 19.30
CA THR A 118 -14.53 2.80 18.52
C THR A 118 -15.66 1.79 18.34
N VAL A 119 -15.59 0.98 17.29
CA VAL A 119 -16.44 -0.22 17.11
C VAL A 119 -15.57 -1.45 16.87
N PRO A 120 -16.02 -2.67 17.19
CA PRO A 120 -15.28 -3.88 16.84
C PRO A 120 -15.07 -3.98 15.32
N ARG A 121 -13.92 -4.51 14.88
CA ARG A 121 -13.70 -4.80 13.44
C ARG A 121 -14.78 -5.71 12.86
N THR A 122 -15.39 -6.58 13.67
CA THR A 122 -16.50 -7.45 13.27
C THR A 122 -17.79 -6.70 12.89
N THR A 123 -17.89 -5.39 13.17
CA THR A 123 -18.95 -4.52 12.63
C THR A 123 -18.88 -4.39 11.11
N PHE A 124 -17.71 -4.63 10.50
CA PHE A 124 -17.52 -4.58 9.06
C PHE A 124 -17.43 -6.01 8.50
N THR A 125 -18.26 -6.34 7.52
CA THR A 125 -18.28 -7.64 6.84
C THR A 125 -17.87 -7.49 5.37
N GLY A 126 -17.49 -8.60 4.75
CA GLY A 126 -16.98 -8.57 3.37
C GLY A 126 -15.59 -7.96 3.27
N GLY A 127 -15.33 -7.30 2.14
CA GLY A 127 -14.00 -7.15 1.57
C GLY A 127 -13.63 -8.37 0.71
N SER A 128 -12.55 -8.30 -0.06
CA SER A 128 -12.09 -9.50 -0.80
C SER A 128 -11.89 -10.67 0.17
N TYR A 129 -12.07 -11.92 -0.30
CA TYR A 129 -12.08 -13.16 0.51
C TYR A 129 -10.85 -13.33 1.46
N TYR A 130 -9.82 -12.51 1.29
CA TYR A 130 -8.55 -12.55 2.00
C TYR A 130 -8.11 -11.17 2.51
N THR A 131 -8.93 -10.42 3.25
CA THR A 131 -8.40 -9.25 3.95
C THR A 131 -7.39 -9.69 5.00
N ALA A 132 -6.12 -9.39 4.75
CA ALA A 132 -5.07 -9.51 5.75
C ALA A 132 -5.16 -8.28 6.66
N THR A 133 -4.93 -8.46 7.95
CA THR A 133 -5.16 -7.38 8.93
C THR A 133 -4.28 -6.17 8.66
N ASP A 134 -3.07 -6.38 8.16
CA ASP A 134 -2.12 -5.34 7.75
C ASP A 134 -2.54 -4.53 6.50
N GLU A 135 -3.56 -4.99 5.77
CA GLU A 135 -4.14 -4.28 4.61
C GLU A 135 -5.31 -3.35 5.00
N GLU A 136 -5.73 -3.33 6.26
CA GLU A 136 -6.83 -2.46 6.71
C GLU A 136 -6.42 -1.65 7.93
N VAL A 137 -5.68 -2.28 8.85
CA VAL A 137 -5.43 -1.76 10.19
C VAL A 137 -4.75 -0.40 10.15
N THR A 138 -3.80 -0.17 9.24
CA THR A 138 -3.09 1.11 9.20
C THR A 138 -4.05 2.23 8.83
N TYR A 139 -4.91 2.02 7.84
CA TYR A 139 -5.92 3.00 7.46
C TYR A 139 -6.98 3.15 8.56
N ALA A 140 -7.45 2.04 9.13
CA ALA A 140 -8.44 2.03 10.21
C ALA A 140 -7.98 2.88 11.40
N PHE A 141 -6.74 2.70 11.85
CA PHE A 141 -6.21 3.44 13.00
C PHE A 141 -5.89 4.90 12.69
N THR A 142 -5.60 5.26 11.44
CA THR A 142 -5.23 6.65 11.09
C THR A 142 -6.43 7.50 10.69
N HIS A 143 -7.34 6.93 9.89
CA HIS A 143 -8.48 7.65 9.29
C HIS A 143 -9.83 7.08 9.72
N GLY A 144 -9.90 5.83 10.19
CA GLY A 144 -11.16 5.18 10.49
C GLY A 144 -11.96 4.79 9.22
N PRO A 145 -13.21 4.34 9.40
CA PRO A 145 -14.10 3.99 8.30
C PRO A 145 -14.69 5.25 7.67
N VAL A 146 -15.09 5.12 6.41
CA VAL A 146 -15.61 6.18 5.56
C VAL A 146 -17.14 6.10 5.59
N GLU A 147 -17.81 7.16 6.05
CA GLU A 147 -19.26 7.32 5.95
C GLU A 147 -19.69 7.44 4.47
N ILE A 148 -20.69 6.68 4.05
CA ILE A 148 -21.33 6.78 2.74
C ILE A 148 -22.82 7.12 2.91
N ARG A 149 -23.46 7.71 1.88
CA ARG A 149 -24.87 8.13 1.99
C ARG A 149 -25.84 6.96 2.01
N TYR A 150 -25.57 5.93 1.21
CA TYR A 150 -26.34 4.69 1.11
C TYR A 150 -25.40 3.57 0.66
N GLU A 151 -25.76 2.32 0.95
CA GLU A 151 -24.90 1.13 0.76
C GLU A 151 -24.39 0.93 -0.69
N GLY A 152 -25.04 1.57 -1.66
CA GLY A 152 -24.66 1.56 -3.08
C GLY A 152 -23.78 2.71 -3.56
N ASP A 153 -23.48 3.72 -2.73
CA ASP A 153 -22.72 4.91 -3.15
C ASP A 153 -21.20 4.68 -3.14
N LEU A 154 -20.76 3.61 -3.83
CA LEU A 154 -19.35 3.29 -3.96
C LEU A 154 -18.63 4.31 -4.85
N GLU A 155 -19.36 5.03 -5.70
CA GLU A 155 -18.80 6.04 -6.60
C GLU A 155 -18.36 7.30 -5.84
N GLU A 156 -19.17 7.81 -4.89
CA GLU A 156 -18.78 8.93 -4.02
C GLU A 156 -17.55 8.56 -3.17
N ALA A 157 -17.55 7.35 -2.60
CA ALA A 157 -16.38 6.82 -1.90
C ALA A 157 -15.17 6.79 -2.84
N ASN A 158 -15.28 6.21 -4.03
CA ASN A 158 -14.18 6.13 -4.99
C ASN A 158 -13.64 7.51 -5.36
N LYS A 159 -14.52 8.49 -5.65
CA LYS A 159 -14.13 9.89 -5.95
C LYS A 159 -13.30 10.52 -4.85
N ARG A 160 -13.61 10.24 -3.58
CA ARG A 160 -12.83 10.74 -2.43
C ARG A 160 -11.38 10.24 -2.45
N PHE A 161 -11.12 9.10 -3.10
CA PHE A 161 -9.82 8.44 -3.11
C PHE A 161 -9.09 8.49 -4.46
N GLN A 162 -9.73 9.02 -5.51
CA GLN A 162 -9.15 9.14 -6.86
C GLN A 162 -7.83 9.91 -6.91
N ASN A 163 -7.60 10.85 -5.98
CA ASN A 163 -6.38 11.67 -5.95
C ASN A 163 -5.26 11.09 -5.07
N ARG A 164 -5.43 9.87 -4.52
CA ARG A 164 -4.40 9.28 -3.66
C ARG A 164 -3.25 8.74 -4.47
N ARG A 165 -2.05 8.88 -3.91
CA ARG A 165 -0.81 8.45 -4.55
C ARG A 165 -0.44 7.05 -4.10
N CYS A 166 -0.17 6.20 -5.08
CA CYS A 166 0.52 4.94 -4.87
C CYS A 166 1.93 5.05 -5.45
N THR A 167 2.93 5.14 -4.57
CA THR A 167 4.33 5.41 -4.94
C THR A 167 5.20 4.17 -4.97
N THR A 168 4.61 2.97 -4.87
CA THR A 168 5.37 1.71 -4.85
C THR A 168 4.79 0.71 -5.81
N TYR A 169 5.65 0.11 -6.62
CA TYR A 169 5.29 -0.98 -7.48
C TYR A 169 5.22 -2.28 -6.68
N VAL A 170 4.07 -2.95 -6.71
CA VAL A 170 3.86 -4.24 -6.02
C VAL A 170 3.27 -5.31 -6.96
N GLY A 171 3.05 -5.01 -8.25
CA GLY A 171 2.30 -5.86 -9.18
C GLY A 171 0.86 -6.05 -8.71
N PHE A 172 -0.08 -5.29 -9.28
CA PHE A 172 -1.40 -5.14 -8.66
C PHE A 172 -2.47 -6.07 -9.23
N PRO A 173 -3.41 -6.53 -8.40
CA PRO A 173 -4.75 -6.88 -8.86
C PRO A 173 -5.41 -5.62 -9.42
N ASN A 174 -5.80 -5.66 -10.69
CA ASN A 174 -6.31 -4.53 -11.49
C ASN A 174 -5.27 -3.63 -12.19
N ASP A 175 -4.00 -4.03 -12.28
CA ASP A 175 -3.09 -3.52 -13.34
C ASP A 175 -3.51 -3.98 -14.75
N VAL A 176 -4.66 -4.65 -14.81
CA VAL A 176 -5.41 -5.26 -15.90
C VAL A 176 -6.84 -4.87 -15.65
N GLY A 177 -7.52 -4.21 -16.59
CA GLY A 177 -8.87 -3.66 -16.40
C GLY A 177 -10.00 -4.68 -16.22
N LEU A 178 -9.83 -5.73 -15.43
CA LEU A 178 -10.87 -6.69 -15.09
C LEU A 178 -11.40 -6.45 -13.68
N TYR A 179 -12.72 -6.59 -13.57
CA TYR A 179 -13.48 -6.62 -12.33
C TYR A 179 -13.22 -7.88 -11.47
N ASP A 180 -12.31 -8.77 -11.90
CA ASP A 180 -11.99 -10.02 -11.21
C ASP A 180 -10.57 -9.99 -10.58
N GLN A 181 -10.56 -9.53 -9.33
CA GLN A 181 -9.66 -9.70 -8.16
C GLN A 181 -8.22 -10.28 -8.24
N TYR A 182 -7.59 -10.51 -9.38
CA TYR A 182 -6.26 -11.14 -9.45
C TYR A 182 -5.14 -10.18 -9.82
N SER A 183 -4.04 -10.21 -9.06
CA SER A 183 -2.77 -9.58 -9.43
C SER A 183 -2.27 -10.09 -10.76
N LEU A 184 -1.64 -9.23 -11.56
CA LEU A 184 -1.10 -9.56 -12.89
C LEU A 184 -0.27 -10.85 -12.92
N MET A 185 0.34 -11.22 -11.80
CA MET A 185 1.21 -12.39 -11.70
C MET A 185 0.56 -13.55 -10.90
N GLN A 186 -0.77 -13.51 -10.76
CA GLN A 186 -1.61 -14.56 -10.16
C GLN A 186 -2.48 -15.29 -11.21
N VAL A 187 -2.41 -14.90 -12.48
CA VAL A 187 -3.07 -15.58 -13.60
C VAL A 187 -2.05 -16.37 -14.40
N ASP A 188 -2.46 -17.50 -14.98
CA ASP A 188 -1.62 -18.30 -15.88
C ASP A 188 -0.95 -17.44 -16.94
N ALA A 189 0.22 -17.89 -17.42
CA ALA A 189 1.06 -17.09 -18.30
C ALA A 189 0.45 -16.79 -19.70
N GLU A 190 -0.65 -17.43 -20.06
CA GLU A 190 -1.34 -17.21 -21.34
C GLU A 190 -2.40 -16.10 -21.27
N PRO A 191 -3.33 -16.09 -20.28
CA PRO A 191 -4.33 -15.04 -20.16
C PRO A 191 -3.79 -13.60 -20.11
N TRP A 192 -2.66 -13.34 -19.43
CA TRP A 192 -2.22 -11.96 -19.17
C TRP A 192 -1.77 -11.18 -20.42
N ARG A 193 -1.34 -11.87 -21.49
CA ARG A 193 -0.88 -11.23 -22.73
C ARG A 193 -1.97 -10.48 -23.49
N ASN A 194 -3.24 -10.76 -23.17
CA ASN A 194 -4.40 -10.16 -23.84
C ASN A 194 -4.85 -8.84 -23.22
N PHE A 195 -4.10 -8.27 -22.27
CA PHE A 195 -4.53 -7.07 -21.56
C PHE A 195 -3.53 -5.91 -21.58
N GLU A 196 -4.06 -4.70 -21.39
CA GLU A 196 -3.26 -3.49 -21.18
C GLU A 196 -2.60 -3.52 -19.80
N THR A 197 -1.42 -4.13 -19.73
CA THR A 197 -0.59 -4.17 -18.53
C THR A 197 0.28 -2.92 -18.42
N TYR A 198 0.65 -2.53 -17.20
CA TYR A 198 1.64 -1.46 -17.05
C TYR A 198 2.92 -1.80 -17.81
N PRO A 199 3.60 -0.81 -18.43
CA PRO A 199 4.84 -1.05 -19.18
C PRO A 199 5.91 -1.81 -18.39
N ILE A 200 5.95 -1.63 -17.07
CA ILE A 200 6.86 -2.36 -16.21
C ILE A 200 6.52 -3.85 -16.13
N THR A 201 5.25 -4.22 -15.98
CA THR A 201 4.88 -5.64 -15.88
C THR A 201 5.19 -6.33 -17.19
N LYS A 202 4.89 -5.69 -18.33
CA LYS A 202 5.31 -6.17 -19.64
C LYS A 202 6.83 -6.36 -19.73
N ALA A 203 7.61 -5.38 -19.28
CA ALA A 203 9.06 -5.46 -19.29
C ALA A 203 9.62 -6.55 -18.35
N ILE A 204 8.91 -6.89 -17.28
CA ILE A 204 9.29 -8.00 -16.40
C ILE A 204 9.04 -9.34 -17.09
N VAL A 205 7.87 -9.51 -17.72
CA VAL A 205 7.48 -10.83 -18.23
C VAL A 205 8.02 -11.13 -19.64
N ASP A 206 8.16 -10.11 -20.49
CA ASP A 206 8.62 -10.32 -21.89
C ASP A 206 10.14 -10.52 -22.02
N ASP A 207 10.92 -10.24 -20.98
CA ASP A 207 12.37 -10.40 -21.00
C ASP A 207 12.77 -11.73 -20.35
N GLU A 208 13.16 -12.69 -21.18
CA GLU A 208 13.55 -14.06 -20.79
C GLU A 208 14.75 -14.12 -19.83
N ARG A 209 15.49 -13.01 -19.66
CA ARG A 209 16.60 -12.90 -18.70
C ARG A 209 16.09 -12.62 -17.28
N ASN A 210 14.83 -12.21 -17.14
CA ASN A 210 14.20 -12.07 -15.84
C ASN A 210 13.78 -13.43 -15.31
N GLN A 211 13.80 -13.56 -14.00
CA GLN A 211 13.27 -14.73 -13.33
C GLN A 211 12.26 -14.26 -12.29
N VAL A 212 11.04 -14.75 -12.44
CA VAL A 212 9.95 -14.54 -11.49
C VAL A 212 9.57 -15.91 -10.97
N ASP A 213 9.71 -16.11 -9.66
CA ASP A 213 9.13 -17.27 -9.01
C ASP A 213 7.68 -16.96 -8.67
N VAL A 214 6.77 -17.88 -8.98
CA VAL A 214 5.37 -17.82 -8.59
C VAL A 214 5.07 -19.08 -7.79
N ALA A 215 4.82 -18.92 -6.49
CA ALA A 215 4.60 -20.08 -5.64
C ALA A 215 3.34 -20.84 -6.09
N ALA A 216 3.53 -22.07 -6.58
CA ALA A 216 2.44 -22.91 -7.07
C ALA A 216 1.34 -23.09 -6.00
N GLY A 217 0.09 -22.80 -6.36
CA GLY A 217 -1.07 -22.94 -5.48
C GLY A 217 -1.23 -21.88 -4.39
N ASN A 218 -0.31 -20.91 -4.28
CA ASN A 218 -0.40 -19.81 -3.33
C ASN A 218 -0.77 -18.51 -4.04
N TRP A 219 -1.96 -18.00 -3.74
CA TRP A 219 -2.55 -16.77 -4.28
C TRP A 219 -1.76 -15.47 -3.95
N HIS A 220 -0.56 -15.51 -3.36
CA HIS A 220 0.02 -14.36 -2.67
C HIS A 220 1.53 -14.09 -2.84
N SER A 221 2.31 -14.89 -3.55
CA SER A 221 3.73 -14.58 -3.75
C SER A 221 4.20 -14.91 -5.15
N PHE A 222 4.32 -13.84 -5.95
CA PHE A 222 5.43 -13.79 -6.88
C PHE A 222 6.65 -13.21 -6.17
N THR A 223 7.83 -13.65 -6.58
CA THR A 223 9.12 -13.13 -6.13
C THR A 223 9.96 -12.84 -7.36
N LEU A 224 10.58 -11.66 -7.41
CA LEU A 224 11.55 -11.28 -8.42
C LEU A 224 12.91 -11.87 -8.01
N GLU A 225 13.28 -12.96 -8.67
CA GLU A 225 14.55 -13.67 -8.46
C GLU A 225 15.68 -13.11 -9.33
N ALA A 226 15.35 -12.56 -10.49
CA ALA A 226 16.33 -11.88 -11.34
C ALA A 226 15.66 -10.81 -12.20
N LEU A 227 16.33 -9.66 -12.40
CA LEU A 227 15.92 -8.65 -13.37
C LEU A 227 17.10 -8.22 -14.25
N SER A 228 16.87 -8.13 -15.55
CA SER A 228 17.82 -7.57 -16.51
C SER A 228 18.05 -6.07 -16.28
N ALA A 229 19.16 -5.55 -16.82
CA ALA A 229 19.46 -4.12 -16.78
C ALA A 229 18.39 -3.29 -17.53
N GLU A 230 17.83 -3.84 -18.61
CA GLU A 230 16.80 -3.20 -19.42
C GLU A 230 15.46 -3.11 -18.67
N THR A 231 15.04 -4.18 -18.00
CA THR A 231 13.83 -4.17 -17.16
C THR A 231 13.99 -3.24 -15.97
N MET A 232 15.17 -3.25 -15.33
CA MET A 232 15.50 -2.28 -14.29
C MET A 232 15.46 -0.83 -14.78
N ALA A 233 15.89 -0.56 -16.02
CA ALA A 233 15.79 0.77 -16.61
C ALA A 233 14.33 1.20 -16.86
N VAL A 234 13.43 0.26 -17.22
CA VAL A 234 11.99 0.53 -17.30
C VAL A 234 11.42 0.86 -15.92
N LEU A 235 11.78 0.07 -14.90
CA LEU A 235 11.38 0.31 -13.52
C LEU A 235 11.89 1.67 -13.01
N ARG A 236 13.13 2.06 -13.32
CA ARG A 236 13.67 3.41 -13.02
C ARG A 236 12.91 4.53 -13.73
N LYS A 237 12.33 4.29 -14.92
CA LYS A 237 11.55 5.30 -15.65
C LYS A 237 10.08 5.37 -15.20
N SER A 238 9.60 4.36 -14.47
CA SER A 238 8.22 4.30 -13.95
C SER A 238 7.91 5.45 -12.96
N PRO A 239 6.63 5.74 -12.66
CA PRO A 239 6.28 6.72 -11.63
C PRO A 239 6.54 6.25 -10.19
N PHE A 240 6.89 4.97 -10.00
CA PHE A 240 7.09 4.40 -8.67
C PHE A 240 8.45 4.84 -8.08
N LEU A 241 8.48 4.99 -6.77
CA LEU A 241 9.67 5.32 -5.97
C LEU A 241 10.37 4.07 -5.45
N PHE A 242 9.59 3.02 -5.18
CA PHE A 242 10.07 1.73 -4.71
C PHE A 242 9.45 0.59 -5.51
N ALA A 243 10.11 -0.56 -5.48
CA ALA A 243 9.55 -1.83 -5.94
C ALA A 243 9.73 -2.88 -4.85
N ARG A 244 8.80 -3.84 -4.78
CA ARG A 244 8.77 -4.88 -3.76
C ARG A 244 8.82 -6.28 -4.37
N LYS A 245 8.88 -7.28 -3.49
CA LYS A 245 8.88 -8.72 -3.79
C LYS A 245 10.20 -9.19 -4.41
N PHE A 246 11.31 -8.55 -4.08
CA PHE A 246 12.63 -9.09 -4.43
C PHE A 246 12.99 -10.24 -3.50
N SER A 247 13.57 -11.29 -4.07
CA SER A 247 14.29 -12.30 -3.29
C SER A 247 15.50 -11.66 -2.61
N THR A 248 15.90 -12.20 -1.46
CA THR A 248 17.13 -11.77 -0.77
C THR A 248 18.37 -12.01 -1.63
N ASP A 249 18.31 -12.99 -2.52
CA ASP A 249 19.39 -13.39 -3.42
C ASP A 249 19.12 -12.96 -4.87
N ALA A 250 18.27 -11.95 -5.06
CA ALA A 250 17.87 -11.51 -6.40
C ALA A 250 19.08 -11.08 -7.25
N VAL A 251 19.18 -11.62 -8.46
CA VAL A 251 20.26 -11.32 -9.41
C VAL A 251 19.93 -10.05 -10.19
N LEU A 252 20.60 -8.96 -9.85
CA LEU A 252 20.35 -7.61 -10.38
C LEU A 252 21.63 -7.02 -11.02
N PRO A 253 22.05 -7.51 -12.20
CA PRO A 253 23.27 -7.06 -12.86
C PRO A 253 23.25 -5.56 -13.12
N ASN A 254 24.35 -4.88 -12.74
CA ASN A 254 24.50 -3.43 -12.89
C ASN A 254 23.47 -2.59 -12.13
N PHE A 255 22.81 -3.13 -11.08
CA PHE A 255 21.80 -2.41 -10.30
C PHE A 255 22.25 -1.00 -9.91
N THR A 256 23.45 -0.84 -9.33
CA THR A 256 23.97 0.46 -8.90
C THR A 256 24.05 1.45 -10.07
N SER A 257 24.55 1.02 -11.22
CA SER A 257 24.65 1.89 -12.39
C SER A 257 23.27 2.22 -12.95
N VAL A 258 22.40 1.22 -13.09
CA VAL A 258 21.06 1.39 -13.64
C VAL A 258 20.16 2.20 -12.73
N MET A 259 20.18 2.02 -11.41
CA MET A 259 19.26 2.68 -10.47
C MET A 259 19.81 3.97 -9.87
N LEU A 260 21.11 4.02 -9.59
CA LEU A 260 21.74 5.16 -8.92
C LEU A 260 22.51 6.06 -9.90
N GLY A 261 22.79 5.59 -11.12
CA GLY A 261 23.52 6.38 -12.12
C GLY A 261 25.01 6.51 -11.81
N ALA A 262 25.57 5.54 -11.08
CA ALA A 262 26.99 5.43 -10.79
C ALA A 262 27.77 4.68 -11.88
#